data_AF-A0A1G2G3H6-F1
#
_entry.id   AF-A0A1G2G3H6-F1
#
_cell.length_a   1.000
_cell.length_b   1.000
_cell.length_c   1.000
_cell.angle_alpha   90.00
_cell.angle_beta   90.00
_cell.angle_gamma   90.00
#
_symmetry.space_group_name_H-M   'P 1'
#
loop_
_entity.id
_entity.type
_entity.pdbx_description
1 polymer ?
#
loop_
_entity_poly.entity_id
_entity_poly.type
_entity_poly.pdbx_seq_one_letter_code
_entity_poly.pdbx_strand_id
1 'polypeptide(L)'
;MYNLSIIHHYTRFIKASGGTTFSLFLSLVANLSFINTVAAACDPATEICNPIQANTFLELVEAIASAVTAIGIPLVAIFLVWSGFLFVTARGNEEQLKKAKTTFSWTLIGGAVLIGARVLAIAIVNFAKGLG
;
A
#
# COMPACT_ATOMS: atom_id res chain seq x y z
N MET A 1 7.16 -0.79 -53.85
CA MET A 1 6.13 -1.46 -53.02
C MET A 1 6.79 -2.05 -51.76
N TYR A 2 7.37 -1.22 -50.89
CA TYR A 2 8.25 -1.70 -49.80
C TYR A 2 7.83 -1.22 -48.40
N ASN A 3 6.73 -0.45 -48.30
CA ASN A 3 6.46 0.39 -47.13
C ASN A 3 5.32 -0.12 -46.21
N LEU A 4 4.73 -1.30 -46.47
CA LEU A 4 3.65 -1.86 -45.66
C LEU A 4 4.06 -3.07 -44.79
N SER A 5 5.16 -3.75 -45.13
CA SER A 5 5.63 -4.94 -44.40
C SER A 5 6.29 -4.58 -43.07
N ILE A 6 7.06 -3.49 -43.03
CA ILE A 6 7.77 -3.04 -41.82
C ILE A 6 6.79 -2.59 -40.74
N ILE A 7 5.71 -1.91 -41.11
CA ILE A 7 4.72 -1.35 -40.17
C ILE A 7 3.95 -2.46 -39.43
N HIS A 8 3.65 -3.58 -40.11
CA HIS A 8 2.95 -4.72 -39.50
C HIS A 8 3.85 -5.53 -38.55
N HIS A 9 5.18 -5.37 -38.65
CA HIS A 9 6.11 -6.04 -37.75
C HIS A 9 6.21 -5.33 -36.39
N TYR A 10 6.24 -4.00 -36.37
CA TYR A 10 6.31 -3.21 -35.13
C TYR A 10 5.06 -3.35 -34.23
N THR A 11 3.87 -3.45 -34.81
CA THR A 11 2.62 -3.57 -34.03
C THR A 11 2.52 -4.90 -33.27
N ARG A 12 3.22 -5.96 -33.72
CA ARG A 12 3.27 -7.24 -32.99
C ARG A 12 4.19 -7.20 -31.76
N PHE A 13 5.24 -6.37 -31.78
CA PHE A 13 6.15 -6.24 -30.63
C PHE A 13 5.56 -5.41 -29.49
N ILE A 14 4.74 -4.39 -29.78
CA ILE A 14 4.13 -3.54 -28.74
C ILE A 14 3.02 -4.27 -27.96
N LYS A 15 2.32 -5.23 -28.59
CA LYS A 15 1.26 -6.01 -27.92
C LYS A 15 1.78 -7.14 -27.01
N ALA A 16 3.03 -7.55 -27.16
CA ALA A 16 3.63 -8.65 -26.41
C ALA A 16 4.35 -8.24 -25.11
N SER A 17 4.74 -6.96 -24.96
CA SER A 17 5.55 -6.51 -23.81
C SER A 17 4.77 -5.81 -22.68
N GLY A 18 3.53 -5.37 -22.93
CA GLY A 18 2.73 -4.61 -21.96
C GLY A 18 2.07 -5.45 -20.84
N GLY A 19 1.93 -6.77 -21.01
CA GLY A 19 1.24 -7.64 -20.05
C GLY A 19 2.16 -8.36 -19.06
N THR A 20 3.34 -8.78 -19.50
CA THR A 20 4.26 -9.61 -18.68
C THR A 20 5.12 -8.79 -17.74
N THR A 21 5.47 -7.56 -18.12
CA THR A 21 6.23 -6.62 -17.26
C THR A 21 5.38 -6.08 -16.11
N PHE A 22 4.09 -5.86 -16.33
CA PHE A 22 3.14 -5.40 -15.30
C PHE A 22 2.86 -6.49 -14.24
N SER A 23 2.76 -7.75 -14.67
CA SER A 23 2.51 -8.88 -13.76
C SER A 23 3.71 -9.18 -12.86
N LEU A 24 4.94 -9.04 -13.34
CA LEU A 24 6.15 -9.21 -12.53
C LEU A 24 6.28 -8.13 -11.46
N PHE A 25 5.91 -6.89 -11.79
CA PHE A 25 5.93 -5.77 -10.85
C PHE A 25 4.87 -5.95 -9.75
N LEU A 26 3.68 -6.45 -10.10
CA LEU A 26 2.61 -6.74 -9.13
C LEU A 26 2.95 -7.93 -8.22
N SER A 27 3.58 -8.99 -8.77
CA SER A 27 4.07 -10.12 -7.97
C SER A 27 5.27 -9.77 -7.09
N LEU A 28 6.13 -8.83 -7.49
CA LEU A 28 7.23 -8.33 -6.66
C LEU A 28 6.71 -7.53 -5.46
N VAL A 29 5.69 -6.69 -5.66
CA VAL A 29 5.03 -5.94 -4.57
C VAL A 29 4.25 -6.87 -3.62
N ALA A 30 3.64 -7.94 -4.13
CA ALA A 30 2.88 -8.89 -3.32
C ALA A 30 3.76 -9.82 -2.45
N ASN A 31 5.03 -10.04 -2.82
CA ASN A 31 5.93 -10.97 -2.13
C ASN A 31 6.89 -10.31 -1.12
N LEU A 32 6.91 -8.97 -1.01
CA LEU A 32 7.57 -8.31 0.13
C LEU A 32 6.57 -8.12 1.28
N SER A 33 6.49 -9.14 2.14
CA SER A 33 6.07 -9.04 3.55
C SER A 33 4.61 -8.60 3.83
N PHE A 34 3.69 -9.57 3.80
CA PHE A 34 2.40 -9.49 4.52
C PHE A 34 2.12 -10.70 5.40
N ILE A 35 3.14 -11.24 6.07
CA ILE A 35 2.93 -12.15 7.22
C ILE A 35 3.55 -11.49 8.44
N ASN A 36 2.77 -10.66 9.12
CA ASN A 36 3.02 -10.34 10.53
C ASN A 36 2.36 -11.44 11.36
N THR A 37 3.10 -12.52 11.64
CA THR A 37 2.69 -13.52 12.62
C THR A 37 2.77 -12.90 14.00
N VAL A 38 1.62 -12.50 14.56
CA VAL A 38 1.49 -12.14 15.97
C VAL A 38 1.58 -13.41 16.82
N ALA A 39 2.79 -13.87 17.10
CA ALA A 39 3.01 -15.02 17.97
C ALA A 39 2.73 -14.61 19.42
N ALA A 40 1.57 -14.98 19.96
CA ALA A 40 1.22 -14.80 21.38
C ALA A 40 2.30 -15.42 22.29
N ALA A 41 2.94 -14.60 23.12
CA ALA A 41 4.04 -15.00 24.01
C ALA A 41 3.57 -15.72 25.30
N CYS A 42 2.50 -16.50 25.22
CA CYS A 42 1.85 -17.10 26.39
C CYS A 42 1.36 -18.52 26.08
N ASP A 43 1.28 -19.33 27.13
CA ASP A 43 0.82 -20.71 27.07
C ASP A 43 -0.72 -20.75 27.15
N PRO A 44 -1.44 -21.17 26.08
CA PRO A 44 -2.90 -21.19 26.06
C PRO A 44 -3.50 -22.22 27.03
N ALA A 45 -2.69 -23.08 27.65
CA ALA A 45 -3.16 -24.08 28.62
C ALA A 45 -3.34 -23.51 30.04
N THR A 46 -2.71 -22.38 30.37
CA THR A 46 -2.67 -21.87 31.76
C THR A 46 -3.23 -20.47 31.91
N GLU A 47 -3.30 -19.65 30.85
CA GLU A 47 -3.80 -18.28 30.92
C GLU A 47 -4.55 -17.84 29.65
N ILE A 48 -5.45 -16.86 29.79
CA ILE A 48 -6.03 -16.19 28.62
C ILE A 48 -4.96 -15.30 28.00
N CYS A 49 -4.38 -15.80 26.92
CA CYS A 49 -3.43 -15.09 26.09
C CYS A 49 -4.01 -13.79 25.54
N ASN A 50 -3.40 -12.64 25.85
CA ASN A 50 -3.71 -11.37 25.20
C ASN A 50 -3.12 -11.38 23.76
N PRO A 51 -3.95 -11.48 22.71
CA PRO A 51 -3.46 -11.52 21.32
C PRO A 51 -2.85 -10.18 20.88
N ILE A 52 -3.09 -9.10 21.62
CA ILE A 52 -2.52 -7.76 21.40
C ILE A 52 -1.20 -7.56 22.18
N GLN A 53 -0.88 -8.45 23.14
CA GLN A 53 0.34 -8.43 23.97
C GLN A 53 0.66 -7.09 24.63
N ALA A 54 -0.34 -6.24 24.85
CA ALA A 54 -0.19 -4.97 25.54
C ALA A 54 -0.44 -5.18 27.03
N ASN A 55 0.58 -4.92 27.84
CA ASN A 55 0.51 -4.95 29.31
C ASN A 55 0.31 -3.55 29.91
N THR A 56 0.47 -2.51 29.08
CA THR A 56 0.27 -1.10 29.47
C THR A 56 -0.55 -0.34 28.42
N PHE A 57 -1.17 0.78 28.83
CA PHE A 57 -1.91 1.66 27.91
C PHE A 57 -1.02 2.15 26.75
N LEU A 58 0.27 2.35 27.02
CA LEU A 58 1.24 2.79 26.02
C LEU A 58 1.48 1.73 24.94
N GLU A 59 1.63 0.46 25.34
CA GLU A 59 1.76 -0.66 24.40
C GLU A 59 0.48 -0.89 23.59
N LEU A 60 -0.70 -0.63 24.18
CA LEU A 60 -1.96 -0.73 23.47
C LEU A 60 -2.05 0.28 22.32
N VAL A 61 -1.65 1.52 22.55
CA VAL A 61 -1.62 2.58 21.52
C VAL A 61 -0.65 2.21 20.40
N GLU A 62 0.52 1.67 20.74
CA GLU A 62 1.52 1.22 19.77
C GLU A 62 1.02 0.02 18.93
N ALA A 63 0.35 -0.94 19.57
CA ALA A 63 -0.23 -2.11 18.90
C ALA A 63 -1.38 -1.74 17.96
N ILE A 64 -2.24 -0.78 18.33
CA ILE A 64 -3.30 -0.30 17.44
C ILE A 64 -2.69 0.44 16.24
N ALA A 65 -1.70 1.31 16.48
CA ALA A 65 -1.03 2.03 15.40
C ALA A 65 -0.33 1.09 14.41
N SER A 66 0.29 0.01 14.90
CA SER A 66 0.93 -1.01 14.06
C SER A 66 -0.10 -1.82 13.27
N ALA A 67 -1.21 -2.23 13.89
CA ALA A 67 -2.29 -2.96 13.23
C ALA A 67 -2.94 -2.14 12.10
N VAL A 68 -3.23 -0.85 12.35
CA VAL A 68 -3.78 0.06 11.33
C VAL A 68 -2.79 0.25 10.18
N THR A 69 -1.50 0.39 10.47
CA THR A 69 -0.46 0.55 9.44
C THR A 69 -0.31 -0.72 8.60
N ALA A 70 -0.39 -1.90 9.21
CA ALA A 70 -0.27 -3.18 8.53
C ALA A 70 -1.36 -3.38 7.46
N ILE A 71 -2.58 -2.90 7.71
CA ILE A 71 -3.70 -2.97 6.75
C ILE A 71 -3.72 -1.74 5.83
N GLY A 72 -3.33 -0.57 6.34
CA GLY A 72 -3.38 0.67 5.60
C GLY A 72 -2.37 0.78 4.46
N ILE A 73 -1.14 0.28 4.64
CA ILE A 73 -0.11 0.33 3.59
C ILE A 73 -0.53 -0.42 2.31
N PRO A 74 -0.99 -1.69 2.37
CA PRO A 74 -1.42 -2.40 1.16
C PRO A 74 -2.63 -1.71 0.52
N LEU A 75 -3.54 -1.17 1.33
CA LEU A 75 -4.71 -0.44 0.83
C LEU A 75 -4.30 0.82 0.04
N VAL A 76 -3.37 1.61 0.57
CA VAL A 76 -2.83 2.80 -0.12
C VAL A 76 -2.13 2.40 -1.41
N ALA A 77 -1.37 1.30 -1.42
CA ALA A 77 -0.71 0.80 -2.63
C ALA A 77 -1.72 0.43 -3.74
N ILE A 78 -2.83 -0.24 -3.37
CA ILE A 78 -3.90 -0.58 -4.32
C ILE A 78 -4.53 0.69 -4.91
N PHE A 79 -4.84 1.69 -4.07
CA PHE A 79 -5.39 2.96 -4.54
C PHE A 79 -4.42 3.74 -5.43
N LEU A 80 -3.11 3.67 -5.16
CA LEU A 80 -2.07 4.28 -5.99
C LEU A 80 -2.07 3.67 -7.39
N VAL A 81 -2.06 2.33 -7.48
CA VAL A 81 -2.14 1.61 -8.75
C VAL A 81 -3.43 1.95 -9.50
N TRP A 82 -4.57 1.99 -8.80
CA TRP A 82 -5.86 2.37 -9.39
C TRP A 82 -5.84 3.78 -10.00
N SER A 83 -5.29 4.75 -9.27
CA SER A 83 -5.16 6.12 -9.77
C SER A 83 -4.26 6.19 -11.01
N GLY A 84 -3.17 5.41 -11.04
CA GLY A 84 -2.27 5.30 -12.19
C GLY A 84 -2.97 4.74 -13.43
N PHE A 85 -3.79 3.70 -13.27
CA PHE A 85 -4.61 3.18 -14.37
C PHE A 85 -5.55 4.24 -14.94
N LEU A 86 -6.18 5.05 -14.08
CA LEU A 86 -7.11 6.09 -14.51
C LEU A 86 -6.42 7.18 -15.36
N PHE A 87 -5.15 7.49 -15.07
CA PHE A 87 -4.33 8.38 -15.92
C PHE A 87 -4.05 7.78 -17.29
N VAL A 88 -3.73 6.48 -17.36
CA VAL A 88 -3.43 5.79 -18.63
C VAL A 88 -4.69 5.64 -19.49
N THR A 89 -5.86 5.39 -18.88
CA THR A 89 -7.13 5.24 -19.60
C THR A 89 -7.72 6.56 -20.08
N ALA A 90 -7.40 7.68 -19.42
CA ALA A 90 -7.95 8.99 -19.77
C ALA A 90 -7.59 9.45 -21.20
N ARG A 91 -6.46 9.01 -21.77
CA ARG A 91 -6.06 9.19 -23.20
C ARG A 91 -6.34 10.58 -23.81
N GLY A 92 -6.29 11.65 -23.02
CA GLY A 92 -6.55 13.02 -23.48
C GLY A 92 -8.00 13.52 -23.34
N ASN A 93 -8.92 12.73 -22.78
CA ASN A 93 -10.22 13.23 -22.33
C ASN A 93 -10.03 14.04 -21.03
N GLU A 94 -10.26 15.36 -21.10
CA GLU A 94 -10.07 16.28 -19.98
C GLU A 94 -10.90 15.91 -18.74
N GLU A 95 -12.11 15.37 -18.93
CA GLU A 95 -12.99 15.00 -17.81
C GLU A 95 -12.42 13.81 -17.04
N GLN A 96 -11.92 12.79 -17.75
CA GLN A 96 -11.29 11.63 -17.13
C GLN A 96 -9.94 11.99 -16.51
N LEU A 97 -9.18 12.89 -17.14
CA LEU A 97 -7.91 13.37 -16.61
C LEU A 97 -8.12 14.15 -15.30
N LYS A 98 -9.18 14.96 -15.21
CA LYS A 98 -9.56 15.65 -13.98
C LYS A 98 -9.93 14.66 -12.87
N LYS A 99 -10.70 13.62 -13.19
CA LYS A 99 -11.01 12.53 -12.23
C LYS A 99 -9.74 11.82 -11.75
N ALA A 100 -8.83 11.46 -12.65
CA ALA A 100 -7.55 10.83 -12.31
C ALA A 100 -6.72 11.67 -11.32
N LYS A 101 -6.61 12.99 -11.57
CA LYS A 101 -5.89 13.93 -10.69
C LYS A 101 -6.52 14.03 -9.30
N THR A 102 -7.85 14.14 -9.24
CA THR A 102 -8.55 14.20 -7.95
C THR A 102 -8.37 12.90 -7.17
N THR A 103 -8.53 11.75 -7.81
CA THR A 103 -8.33 10.43 -7.18
C THR A 103 -6.90 10.29 -6.66
N PHE A 104 -5.89 10.62 -7.47
CA PHE A 104 -4.48 10.57 -7.05
C PHE A 104 -4.18 11.49 -5.86
N SER A 105 -4.72 12.71 -5.88
CA SER A 105 -4.55 13.65 -4.75
C SER A 105 -5.17 13.08 -3.48
N TRP A 106 -6.36 12.46 -3.58
CA TRP A 106 -6.98 11.81 -2.44
C TRP A 106 -6.20 10.62 -1.92
N THR A 107 -5.64 9.81 -2.82
CA THR A 107 -4.76 8.70 -2.44
C THR A 107 -3.51 9.20 -1.72
N LEU A 108 -2.91 10.30 -2.18
CA LEU A 108 -1.72 10.88 -1.55
C LEU A 108 -2.03 11.41 -0.15
N ILE A 109 -3.16 12.10 0.03
CA ILE A 109 -3.61 12.58 1.34
C ILE A 109 -3.91 11.40 2.27
N GLY A 110 -4.58 10.35 1.78
CA GLY A 110 -4.84 9.14 2.56
C GLY A 110 -3.55 8.45 3.02
N GLY A 111 -2.56 8.34 2.13
CA GLY A 111 -1.23 7.82 2.47
C GLY A 111 -0.49 8.70 3.50
N ALA A 112 -0.53 10.02 3.32
CA ALA A 112 0.08 10.97 4.23
C ALA A 112 -0.55 10.91 5.64
N VAL A 113 -1.87 10.77 5.73
CA VAL A 113 -2.59 10.59 7.01
C VAL A 113 -2.19 9.29 7.68
N LEU A 114 -2.08 8.18 6.93
CA LEU A 114 -1.68 6.90 7.49
C LEU A 114 -0.28 6.96 8.12
N ILE A 115 0.69 7.52 7.39
CA ILE A 115 2.06 7.68 7.87
C ILE A 115 2.10 8.69 9.03
N GLY A 116 1.39 9.81 8.91
CA GLY A 116 1.32 10.86 9.93
C GLY A 116 0.75 10.35 11.26
N ALA A 117 -0.32 9.56 11.22
CA ALA A 117 -0.93 8.98 12.41
C ALA A 117 0.05 8.07 13.17
N ARG A 118 0.82 7.24 12.46
CA ARG A 118 1.83 6.37 13.07
C ARG A 118 2.96 7.17 13.71
N VAL A 119 3.47 8.18 13.01
CA VAL A 119 4.55 9.04 13.52
C VAL A 119 4.11 9.77 14.79
N LEU A 120 2.89 10.32 14.80
CA LEU A 120 2.34 10.98 15.97
C LEU A 120 2.14 10.02 17.16
N ALA A 121 1.63 8.80 16.92
CA ALA A 121 1.47 7.80 17.96
C ALA A 121 2.82 7.43 18.61
N ILE A 122 3.84 7.17 17.81
CA ILE A 122 5.20 6.85 18.30
C ILE A 122 5.79 8.04 19.07
N ALA A 123 5.59 9.28 18.59
CA ALA A 123 6.08 10.47 19.27
C ALA A 123 5.48 10.62 20.68
N ILE A 124 4.17 10.40 20.83
CA ILE A 124 3.49 10.45 22.13
C ILE A 124 4.00 9.35 23.06
N VAL A 125 4.15 8.12 22.56
CA VAL A 125 4.68 6.99 23.34
C VAL A 125 6.11 7.27 23.81
N ASN A 126 6.98 7.79 22.94
CA ASN A 126 8.35 8.13 23.30
C ASN A 126 8.43 9.27 24.32
N PHE A 127 7.60 10.29 24.16
CA PHE A 127 7.52 11.39 25.13
C PHE A 127 7.09 10.88 26.51
N ALA A 128 6.06 10.02 26.57
CA ALA A 128 5.59 9.45 27.82
C ALA A 128 6.62 8.52 28.47
N LYS A 129 7.38 7.73 27.69
CA LYS A 129 8.50 6.90 28.19
C LYS A 129 9.66 7.74 28.75
N GLY A 130 9.85 8.97 28.29
CA GLY A 130 10.93 9.87 28.75
C GLY A 130 10.61 10.64 30.04
N LEU A 131 9.37 10.58 30.54
CA LEU A 131 8.94 11.26 31.77
C LEU A 131 8.87 10.33 32.99
N GLY A 132 9.04 9.02 32.80
CA GLY A 132 9.16 8.02 33.87
C GLY A 132 10.58 7.46 33.91
#